data_AF-A0A7C7X9V9-F1
#
_entry.id   AF-A0A7C7X9V9-F1
#
_cell.length_a   1.000
_cell.length_b   1.000
_cell.length_c   1.000
_cell.angle_alpha   90.00
_cell.angle_beta   90.00
_cell.angle_gamma   90.00
#
_symmetry.space_group_name_H-M   'P 1'
#
loop_
_entity.id
_entity.type
_entity.pdbx_description
1 polymer ?
#
loop_
_entity_poly.entity_id
_entity_poly.type
_entity_poly.pdbx_seq_one_letter_code
_entity_poly.pdbx_strand_id
1 'polypeptide(L)'
;MTEIAGELYGTGARHLQDRFDARRLADRLNEITVSEFIDERTAAYIERAAYFFLATVDKAGFPDVSYKGGRPGFVKVVDEHTLRFPSYDGNGMYRSLGNIDETAKVALLFIRQTGKANRIRIHGTAQVLLQEVDLSDFAEAEAVVEVKIGRIFPNCPRYVHDLESGTLSEFAPGGPIPPPQPEWKQWDSFVDVLPQEPQQ
;
A
#
# COMPACT_ATOMS: atom_id res chain seq x y z
N MET A 1 11.05 9.75 19.05
CA MET A 1 10.14 9.05 18.12
C MET A 1 9.71 10.07 17.09
N THR A 2 10.26 9.98 15.89
CA THR A 2 9.93 10.90 14.80
C THR A 2 8.47 10.64 14.41
N GLU A 3 7.62 11.67 14.36
CA GLU A 3 6.25 11.56 13.83
C GLU A 3 6.32 11.29 12.32
N ILE A 4 6.63 10.06 11.91
CA ILE A 4 6.90 9.70 10.50
C ILE A 4 5.62 9.77 9.66
N ALA A 5 4.44 9.65 10.27
CA ALA A 5 3.18 9.75 9.57
C ALA A 5 2.14 10.36 10.52
N GLY A 6 1.58 11.54 10.20
CA GLY A 6 0.58 12.28 11.00
C GLY A 6 -0.72 11.52 11.36
N GLU A 7 -1.91 11.95 10.95
CA GLU A 7 -3.13 11.14 11.10
C GLU A 7 -3.38 10.27 9.85
N LEU A 8 -4.11 9.15 9.97
CA LEU A 8 -4.56 8.37 8.79
C LEU A 8 -5.68 9.09 8.02
N TYR A 9 -6.58 9.73 8.75
CA TYR A 9 -7.73 10.42 8.18
C TYR A 9 -7.66 11.92 8.47
N GLY A 10 -7.26 12.71 7.47
CA GLY A 10 -7.34 14.17 7.57
C GLY A 10 -8.77 14.69 7.55
N THR A 11 -8.94 16.00 7.74
CA THR A 11 -10.24 16.68 7.83
C THR A 11 -11.21 16.35 6.69
N GLY A 12 -10.72 16.29 5.45
CA GLY A 12 -11.55 15.93 4.30
C GLY A 12 -12.14 14.52 4.39
N ALA A 13 -11.36 13.55 4.87
CA ALA A 13 -11.85 12.19 5.11
C ALA A 13 -12.88 12.17 6.24
N ARG A 14 -12.65 12.93 7.32
CA ARG A 14 -13.59 13.04 8.45
C ARG A 14 -14.95 13.59 8.02
N HIS A 15 -14.97 14.65 7.22
CA HIS A 15 -16.23 15.19 6.68
C HIS A 15 -17.03 14.16 5.88
N LEU A 16 -16.37 13.37 5.02
CA LEU A 16 -17.04 12.33 4.25
C LEU A 16 -17.49 11.16 5.12
N GLN A 17 -16.67 10.77 6.10
CA GLN A 17 -17.03 9.73 7.06
C GLN A 17 -18.28 10.10 7.86
N ASP A 18 -18.39 11.35 8.33
CA ASP A 18 -19.59 11.84 9.02
C ASP A 18 -20.80 11.85 8.06
N ARG A 19 -20.61 12.31 6.82
CA ARG A 19 -21.64 12.37 5.79
C ARG A 19 -22.23 11.00 5.41
N PHE A 20 -21.44 9.93 5.52
CA PHE A 20 -21.80 8.56 5.15
C PHE A 20 -21.91 7.61 6.36
N ASP A 21 -22.04 8.18 7.58
CA ASP A 21 -22.12 7.44 8.85
C ASP A 21 -21.02 6.35 9.01
N ALA A 22 -19.83 6.64 8.50
CA ALA A 22 -18.70 5.71 8.43
C ALA A 22 -17.59 6.04 9.43
N ARG A 23 -17.74 7.07 10.27
CA ARG A 23 -16.68 7.49 11.20
C ARG A 23 -16.32 6.42 12.22
N ARG A 24 -17.32 5.80 12.86
CA ARG A 24 -17.12 4.71 13.83
C ARG A 24 -16.37 3.54 13.20
N LEU A 25 -16.78 3.15 11.99
CA LEU A 25 -16.11 2.12 11.21
C LEU A 25 -14.67 2.51 10.84
N ALA A 26 -14.44 3.75 10.41
CA ALA A 26 -13.11 4.24 10.07
C ALA A 26 -12.17 4.21 11.27
N ASP A 27 -12.64 4.67 12.44
CA ASP A 27 -11.86 4.64 13.67
C ASP A 27 -11.50 3.19 14.07
N ARG A 28 -12.47 2.27 14.04
CA ARG A 28 -12.23 0.84 14.30
C ARG A 28 -11.27 0.20 13.29
N LEU A 29 -11.35 0.56 12.01
CA LEU A 29 -10.41 0.09 11.00
C LEU A 29 -8.99 0.61 11.29
N ASN A 30 -8.85 1.87 11.68
CA ASN A 30 -7.56 2.43 12.06
C ASN A 30 -6.96 1.69 13.26
N GLU A 31 -7.77 1.43 14.30
CA GLU A 31 -7.34 0.72 15.51
C GLU A 31 -6.92 -0.74 15.24
N ILE A 32 -7.64 -1.46 14.39
CA ILE A 32 -7.43 -2.91 14.20
C ILE A 32 -6.44 -3.22 13.07
N THR A 33 -6.42 -2.40 12.02
CA THR A 33 -5.77 -2.81 10.76
C THR A 33 -4.47 -2.08 10.46
N VAL A 34 -4.20 -0.97 11.16
CA VAL A 34 -3.01 -0.16 10.94
C VAL A 34 -1.92 -0.58 11.92
N SER A 35 -0.74 -0.86 11.40
CA SER A 35 0.46 -1.14 12.18
C SER A 35 1.58 -0.18 11.78
N GLU A 36 2.59 -0.03 12.64
CA GLU A 36 3.83 0.71 12.37
C GLU A 36 5.01 -0.23 12.05
N PHE A 37 4.75 -1.54 11.99
CA PHE A 37 5.75 -2.57 11.75
C PHE A 37 5.23 -3.67 10.81
N ILE A 38 6.16 -4.33 10.14
CA ILE A 38 5.95 -5.45 9.23
C ILE A 38 6.04 -6.74 10.06
N ASP A 39 4.91 -7.42 10.24
CA ASP A 39 4.90 -8.76 10.84
C ASP A 39 5.41 -9.82 9.84
N GLU A 40 5.75 -11.02 10.36
CA GLU A 40 6.30 -12.12 9.54
C GLU A 40 5.40 -12.48 8.35
N ARG A 41 4.07 -12.45 8.54
CA ARG A 41 3.10 -12.76 7.49
C ARG A 41 3.14 -11.73 6.37
N THR A 42 3.25 -10.46 6.73
CA THR A 42 3.29 -9.34 5.79
C THR A 42 4.65 -9.27 5.10
N ALA A 43 5.74 -9.57 5.81
CA ALA A 43 7.06 -9.70 5.21
C ALA A 43 7.05 -10.79 4.12
N ALA A 44 6.58 -12.00 4.46
CA ALA A 44 6.47 -13.09 3.49
C ALA A 44 5.56 -12.75 2.29
N TYR A 45 4.56 -11.90 2.49
CA TYR A 45 3.70 -11.41 1.41
C TYR A 45 4.44 -10.44 0.48
N ILE A 46 5.14 -9.45 1.05
CA ILE A 46 5.92 -8.43 0.33
C ILE A 46 7.04 -9.08 -0.48
N GLU A 47 7.80 -9.99 0.12
CA GLU A 47 8.96 -10.63 -0.52
C GLU A 47 8.56 -11.56 -1.66
N ARG A 48 7.33 -12.09 -1.65
CA ARG A 48 6.79 -12.90 -2.76
C ARG A 48 6.27 -12.06 -3.92
N ALA A 49 6.16 -10.75 -3.76
CA ALA A 49 5.65 -9.88 -4.83
C ALA A 49 6.60 -9.90 -6.03
N ALA A 50 6.01 -10.00 -7.23
CA ALA A 50 6.74 -9.77 -8.48
C ALA A 50 6.67 -8.29 -8.92
N TYR A 51 5.78 -7.51 -8.29
CA TYR A 51 5.64 -6.09 -8.54
C TYR A 51 4.90 -5.38 -7.41
N PHE A 52 5.00 -4.05 -7.41
CA PHE A 52 4.16 -3.15 -6.63
C PHE A 52 4.05 -1.79 -7.35
N PHE A 53 3.14 -0.94 -6.86
CA PHE A 53 3.06 0.45 -7.30
C PHE A 53 3.70 1.36 -6.26
N LEU A 54 4.62 2.20 -6.71
CA LEU A 54 5.29 3.23 -5.91
C LEU A 54 4.66 4.58 -6.22
N ALA A 55 4.12 5.24 -5.20
CA ALA A 55 3.79 6.64 -5.25
C ALA A 55 4.89 7.47 -4.58
N THR A 56 5.22 8.59 -5.22
CA THR A 56 6.15 9.61 -4.72
C THR A 56 5.53 10.99 -4.91
N VAL A 57 6.07 12.03 -4.29
CA VAL A 57 5.60 13.40 -4.45
C VAL A 57 6.79 14.30 -4.75
N ASP A 58 6.65 15.19 -5.72
CA ASP A 58 7.67 16.20 -6.01
C ASP A 58 7.64 17.33 -4.98
N LYS A 59 8.64 18.22 -5.00
CA LYS A 59 8.70 19.37 -4.10
C LYS A 59 7.53 20.35 -4.27
N ALA A 60 6.87 20.38 -5.43
CA ALA A 60 5.69 21.19 -5.69
C ALA A 60 4.39 20.57 -5.15
N GLY A 61 4.44 19.33 -4.66
CA GLY A 61 3.30 18.61 -4.10
C GLY A 61 2.51 17.79 -5.12
N PHE A 62 3.00 17.63 -6.36
CA PHE A 62 2.35 16.77 -7.35
C PHE A 62 2.73 15.30 -7.12
N PRO A 63 1.74 14.40 -7.05
CA PRO A 63 2.00 12.98 -6.91
C PRO A 63 2.38 12.33 -8.25
N ASP A 64 3.31 11.38 -8.18
CA ASP A 64 3.65 10.47 -9.27
C ASP A 64 3.40 9.03 -8.84
N VAL A 65 3.07 8.16 -9.80
CA VAL A 65 2.93 6.72 -9.59
C VAL A 65 3.75 5.96 -10.61
N SER A 66 4.47 4.94 -10.16
CA SER A 66 5.31 4.07 -10.99
C SER A 66 5.05 2.61 -10.68
N TYR A 67 5.02 1.78 -11.71
CA TYR A 67 5.12 0.33 -11.55
C TYR A 67 6.58 -0.05 -11.26
N LYS A 68 6.80 -0.86 -10.22
CA LYS A 68 8.11 -1.42 -9.88
C LYS A 68 8.00 -2.94 -9.91
N GLY A 69 8.80 -3.59 -10.75
CA GLY A 69 8.76 -5.03 -10.95
C GLY A 69 10.14 -5.66 -10.85
N GLY A 70 10.17 -6.94 -10.50
CA GLY A 70 11.38 -7.73 -10.37
C GLY A 70 11.05 -9.21 -10.13
N ARG A 71 12.07 -10.05 -10.03
CA ARG A 71 11.86 -11.45 -9.61
C ARG A 71 11.45 -11.48 -8.14
N PRO A 72 10.56 -12.39 -7.70
CA PRO A 72 10.24 -12.54 -6.27
C PRO A 72 11.51 -12.59 -5.41
N GLY A 73 11.52 -11.83 -4.32
CA GLY A 73 12.70 -11.52 -3.50
C GLY A 73 13.40 -10.21 -3.87
N PHE A 74 12.97 -9.50 -4.92
CA PHE A 74 13.54 -8.17 -5.26
C PHE A 74 13.15 -7.08 -4.25
N VAL A 75 12.07 -7.26 -3.49
CA VAL A 75 11.80 -6.46 -2.30
C VAL A 75 12.25 -7.30 -1.11
N LYS A 76 13.17 -6.77 -0.30
CA LYS A 76 13.68 -7.42 0.92
C LYS A 76 13.15 -6.68 2.13
N VAL A 77 12.60 -7.40 3.11
CA VAL A 77 12.32 -6.83 4.43
C VAL A 77 13.57 -7.00 5.28
N VAL A 78 14.23 -5.88 5.61
CA VAL A 78 15.51 -5.87 6.33
C VAL A 78 15.28 -6.09 7.82
N ASP A 79 14.22 -5.46 8.34
CA ASP A 79 13.72 -5.60 9.70
C ASP A 79 12.24 -5.21 9.76
N GLU A 80 11.64 -5.25 10.95
CA GLU A 80 10.23 -4.95 11.18
C GLU A 80 9.82 -3.51 10.76
N HIS A 81 10.76 -2.59 10.56
CA HIS A 81 10.49 -1.20 10.20
C HIS A 81 11.14 -0.76 8.90
N THR A 82 11.80 -1.66 8.17
CA THR A 82 12.63 -1.31 7.02
C THR A 82 12.48 -2.33 5.90
N LEU A 83 12.21 -1.84 4.69
CA LEU A 83 12.32 -2.63 3.46
C LEU A 83 13.25 -1.96 2.45
N ARG A 84 13.82 -2.75 1.55
CA ARG A 84 14.67 -2.30 0.46
C ARG A 84 14.20 -2.89 -0.86
N PHE A 85 14.30 -2.11 -1.93
CA PHE A 85 14.10 -2.58 -3.30
C PHE A 85 15.05 -1.88 -4.28
N PRO A 86 15.45 -2.54 -5.38
CA PRO A 86 16.36 -1.96 -6.35
C PRO A 86 15.63 -1.02 -7.31
N SER A 87 16.38 -0.04 -7.81
CA SER A 87 16.10 0.66 -9.05
C SER A 87 17.04 0.14 -10.12
N TYR A 88 16.47 -0.38 -11.19
CA TYR A 88 17.20 -0.83 -12.37
C TYR A 88 17.35 0.30 -13.38
N ASP A 89 18.20 0.07 -14.40
CA ASP A 89 18.28 0.90 -15.59
C ASP A 89 16.89 1.08 -16.22
N GLY A 90 16.62 2.29 -16.69
CA GLY A 90 15.32 2.71 -17.17
C GLY A 90 15.43 3.73 -18.29
N ASN A 91 14.46 4.63 -18.38
CA ASN A 91 14.42 5.65 -19.44
C ASN A 91 15.17 6.95 -19.08
N GLY A 92 16.01 6.92 -18.05
CA GLY A 92 16.81 8.08 -17.60
C GLY A 92 16.04 9.25 -16.98
N MET A 93 14.72 9.15 -16.78
CA MET A 93 13.97 10.27 -16.19
C MET A 93 14.17 10.42 -14.68
N TYR A 94 14.53 9.33 -13.99
CA TYR A 94 14.76 9.28 -12.54
C TYR A 94 13.67 9.91 -11.64
N ARG A 95 12.42 10.04 -12.13
CA ARG A 95 11.35 10.75 -11.40
C ARG A 95 11.13 10.24 -9.99
N SER A 96 11.00 8.93 -9.79
CA SER A 96 10.82 8.38 -8.44
C SER A 96 12.02 8.68 -7.53
N LEU A 97 13.25 8.51 -8.03
CA LEU A 97 14.46 8.70 -7.22
C LEU A 97 14.66 10.18 -6.88
N GLY A 98 14.46 11.09 -7.85
CA GLY A 98 14.52 12.53 -7.61
C GLY A 98 13.47 13.01 -6.61
N ASN A 99 12.22 12.56 -6.76
CA ASN A 99 11.16 12.88 -5.78
C ASN A 99 11.49 12.36 -4.37
N ILE A 100 12.12 11.19 -4.26
CA ILE A 100 12.58 10.63 -2.99
C ILE A 100 13.71 11.47 -2.40
N ASP A 101 14.70 11.86 -3.20
CA ASP A 101 15.81 12.71 -2.76
C ASP A 101 15.33 14.08 -2.23
N GLU A 102 14.30 14.64 -2.85
CA GLU A 102 13.76 15.95 -2.45
C GLU A 102 12.79 15.90 -1.26
N THR A 103 11.94 14.87 -1.17
CA THR A 103 10.81 14.87 -0.22
C THR A 103 10.80 13.70 0.75
N ALA A 104 11.55 12.65 0.46
CA ALA A 104 11.55 11.34 1.12
C ALA A 104 10.19 10.63 1.17
N LYS A 105 9.07 11.25 0.79
CA LYS A 105 7.73 10.70 1.04
C LYS A 105 7.34 9.69 -0.01
N VAL A 106 7.03 8.47 0.44
CA VAL A 106 6.60 7.38 -0.44
C VAL A 106 5.35 6.68 0.08
N ALA A 107 4.56 6.16 -0.86
CA ALA A 107 3.55 5.15 -0.56
C ALA A 107 3.69 3.96 -1.51
N LEU A 108 3.57 2.75 -0.98
CA LEU A 108 3.64 1.52 -1.76
C LEU A 108 2.29 0.83 -1.72
N LEU A 109 1.89 0.25 -2.84
CA LEU A 109 0.70 -0.59 -2.98
C LEU A 109 1.09 -1.93 -3.57
N PHE A 110 1.03 -2.97 -2.74
CA PHE A 110 1.16 -4.36 -3.16
C PHE A 110 -0.23 -4.92 -3.44
N ILE A 111 -0.37 -5.62 -4.57
CA ILE A 111 -1.61 -6.29 -4.97
C ILE A 111 -1.24 -7.69 -5.42
N ARG A 112 -1.91 -8.69 -4.86
CA ARG A 112 -1.85 -10.06 -5.36
C ARG A 112 -3.13 -10.37 -6.11
N GLN A 113 -2.98 -10.80 -7.35
CA GLN A 113 -4.10 -11.14 -8.23
C GLN A 113 -4.42 -12.64 -8.21
N THR A 114 -3.53 -13.48 -7.67
CA THR A 114 -3.74 -14.94 -7.60
C THR A 114 -4.41 -15.37 -6.30
N GLY A 115 -5.57 -16.04 -6.40
CA GLY A 115 -6.35 -16.52 -5.26
C GLY A 115 -7.27 -15.43 -4.67
N LYS A 116 -7.58 -15.50 -3.37
CA LYS A 116 -8.32 -14.42 -2.69
C LYS A 116 -7.45 -13.16 -2.76
N ALA A 117 -7.89 -12.19 -3.57
CA ALA A 117 -7.17 -10.94 -3.73
C ALA A 117 -6.85 -10.36 -2.35
N ASN A 118 -5.71 -9.72 -2.24
CA ASN A 118 -5.37 -8.95 -1.05
C ASN A 118 -4.46 -7.80 -1.46
N ARG A 119 -4.47 -6.75 -0.63
CA ARG A 119 -3.73 -5.53 -0.87
C ARG A 119 -3.10 -5.08 0.43
N ILE A 120 -1.84 -4.68 0.35
CA ILE A 120 -1.13 -4.05 1.47
C ILE A 120 -0.68 -2.67 1.00
N ARG A 121 -0.97 -1.66 1.82
CA ARG A 121 -0.44 -0.31 1.67
C ARG A 121 0.62 -0.05 2.70
N ILE A 122 1.66 0.66 2.28
CA ILE A 122 2.72 1.16 3.15
C ILE A 122 2.84 2.64 2.89
N HIS A 123 2.86 3.44 3.95
CA HIS A 123 3.31 4.83 3.92
C HIS A 123 4.63 4.90 4.67
N GLY A 124 5.59 5.65 4.14
CA GLY A 124 6.90 5.75 4.77
C GLY A 124 7.74 6.89 4.23
N THR A 125 8.96 6.94 4.75
CA THR A 125 10.02 7.81 4.23
C THR A 125 11.10 6.95 3.60
N ALA A 126 11.63 7.38 2.46
CA ALA A 126 12.64 6.65 1.72
C ALA A 126 13.91 7.47 1.51
N GLN A 127 15.00 6.77 1.26
CA GLN A 127 16.26 7.33 0.82
C GLN A 127 16.85 6.50 -0.33
N VAL A 128 17.63 7.15 -1.19
CA VAL A 128 18.34 6.51 -2.28
C VAL A 128 19.75 6.15 -1.82
N LEU A 129 20.09 4.87 -1.89
CA LEU A 129 21.39 4.32 -1.57
C LEU A 129 22.15 4.01 -2.87
N LEU A 130 23.39 4.49 -2.94
CA LEU A 130 24.24 4.42 -4.14
C LEU A 130 25.60 3.75 -3.87
N GLN A 131 25.85 3.33 -2.62
CA GLN A 131 27.12 2.71 -2.26
C GLN A 131 27.15 1.25 -2.71
N GLU A 132 28.31 0.77 -3.15
CA GLU A 132 28.50 -0.59 -3.65
C GLU A 132 28.02 -1.66 -2.65
N VAL A 133 28.23 -1.42 -1.35
CA VAL A 133 27.75 -2.31 -0.28
C VAL A 133 26.24 -2.50 -0.29
N ASP A 134 25.46 -1.44 -0.56
CA ASP A 134 24.00 -1.50 -0.59
C ASP A 134 23.50 -2.18 -1.87
N LEU A 135 24.20 -1.93 -2.99
CA LEU A 135 23.87 -2.51 -4.29
C LEU A 135 24.19 -4.01 -4.37
N SER A 136 25.17 -4.49 -3.60
CA SER A 136 25.66 -5.88 -3.65
C SER A 136 24.57 -6.93 -3.37
N ASP A 137 23.51 -6.51 -2.67
CA ASP A 137 22.33 -7.32 -2.36
C ASP A 137 21.37 -7.51 -3.54
N PHE A 138 21.49 -6.70 -4.60
CA PHE A 138 20.56 -6.63 -5.70
C PHE A 138 21.29 -6.63 -7.04
N ALA A 139 21.17 -7.73 -7.79
CA ALA A 139 21.76 -7.84 -9.12
C ALA A 139 21.27 -6.72 -10.04
N GLU A 140 22.21 -6.08 -10.76
CA GLU A 140 21.95 -5.05 -11.78
C GLU A 140 21.27 -3.76 -11.25
N ALA A 141 21.25 -3.54 -9.94
CA ALA A 141 20.72 -2.30 -9.36
C ALA A 141 21.67 -1.11 -9.64
N GLU A 142 21.12 -0.03 -10.20
CA GLU A 142 21.82 1.27 -10.27
C GLU A 142 21.73 2.04 -8.95
N ALA A 143 20.66 1.78 -8.20
CA ALA A 143 20.40 2.35 -6.88
C ALA A 143 19.55 1.38 -6.05
N VAL A 144 19.59 1.51 -4.73
CA VAL A 144 18.66 0.84 -3.83
C VAL A 144 17.82 1.89 -3.11
N VAL A 145 16.52 1.68 -3.07
CA VAL A 145 15.62 2.51 -2.26
C VAL A 145 15.38 1.79 -0.95
N GLU A 146 15.80 2.42 0.15
CA GLU A 146 15.45 1.99 1.49
C GLU A 146 14.23 2.77 1.99
N VAL A 147 13.22 2.08 2.48
CA VAL A 147 11.99 2.66 3.01
C VAL A 147 11.89 2.34 4.48
N LYS A 148 11.82 3.39 5.30
CA LYS A 148 11.38 3.30 6.70
C LYS A 148 9.87 3.37 6.77
N ILE A 149 9.29 2.36 7.38
CA ILE A 149 7.85 2.21 7.51
C ILE A 149 7.32 3.24 8.51
N GLY A 150 6.34 4.03 8.08
CA GLY A 150 5.55 4.87 8.98
C GLY A 150 4.26 4.15 9.36
N ARG A 151 3.53 3.63 8.36
CA ARG A 151 2.32 2.83 8.58
C ARG A 151 2.16 1.76 7.53
N ILE A 152 1.61 0.63 7.93
CA ILE A 152 1.21 -0.47 7.06
C ILE A 152 -0.22 -0.86 7.37
N PHE A 153 -1.03 -1.06 6.34
CA PHE A 153 -2.44 -1.42 6.52
C PHE A 153 -2.98 -2.19 5.31
N PRO A 154 -3.83 -3.20 5.54
CA PRO A 154 -4.48 -3.93 4.47
C PRO A 154 -5.64 -3.13 3.88
N ASN A 155 -5.94 -3.39 2.61
CA ASN A 155 -7.22 -3.00 2.03
C ASN A 155 -8.06 -4.23 1.70
N CYS A 156 -9.36 -4.11 1.98
CA CYS A 156 -10.39 -5.09 1.62
C CYS A 156 -10.25 -5.50 0.14
N PRO A 157 -10.44 -6.77 -0.24
CA PRO A 157 -10.24 -7.20 -1.64
C PRO A 157 -11.32 -6.79 -2.63
N ARG A 158 -12.37 -6.11 -2.15
CA ARG A 158 -13.44 -5.62 -3.02
C ARG A 158 -12.88 -4.83 -4.20
N TYR A 159 -13.50 -5.06 -5.35
CA TYR A 159 -13.24 -4.38 -6.62
C TYR A 159 -11.89 -4.71 -7.26
N VAL A 160 -11.13 -5.67 -6.73
CA VAL A 160 -9.95 -6.18 -7.43
C VAL A 160 -10.44 -7.15 -8.52
N HIS A 161 -10.16 -6.79 -9.76
CA HIS A 161 -10.38 -7.64 -10.93
C HIS A 161 -9.25 -8.65 -11.07
N ASP A 162 -9.54 -9.80 -11.67
CA ASP A 162 -8.52 -10.66 -12.21
C ASP A 162 -8.13 -10.11 -13.59
N LEU A 163 -6.95 -9.48 -13.68
CA LEU A 163 -6.50 -8.84 -14.91
C LEU A 163 -5.99 -9.87 -15.94
N GLU A 164 -5.63 -11.08 -15.50
CA GLU A 164 -5.15 -12.13 -16.39
C GLU A 164 -6.33 -12.78 -17.12
N SER A 165 -7.36 -13.19 -16.39
CA SER A 165 -8.56 -13.77 -17.01
C SER A 165 -9.54 -12.72 -17.54
N GLY A 166 -9.40 -11.46 -17.14
CA GLY A 166 -10.37 -10.40 -17.42
C GLY A 166 -11.65 -10.50 -16.57
N THR A 167 -11.69 -11.41 -15.59
CA THR A 167 -12.85 -11.60 -14.73
C THR A 167 -13.07 -10.38 -13.84
N LEU A 168 -14.28 -9.80 -13.94
CA LEU A 168 -14.66 -8.68 -13.11
C LEU A 168 -14.90 -9.12 -11.66
N SER A 169 -14.71 -8.19 -10.72
CA SER A 169 -14.92 -8.47 -9.30
C SER A 169 -16.40 -8.65 -9.04
N GLU A 170 -16.80 -9.70 -8.31
CA GLU A 170 -18.20 -9.89 -7.89
C GLU A 170 -18.74 -8.71 -7.06
N PHE A 171 -17.83 -7.94 -6.45
CA PHE A 171 -18.17 -6.76 -5.67
C PHE A 171 -18.46 -5.52 -6.52
N ALA A 172 -18.14 -5.54 -7.81
CA ALA A 172 -18.35 -4.41 -8.72
C ALA A 172 -19.87 -4.21 -8.97
N PRO A 173 -20.41 -2.99 -8.76
CA PRO A 173 -21.81 -2.71 -9.01
C PRO A 173 -22.11 -2.65 -10.52
N GLY A 174 -23.40 -2.62 -10.86
CA GLY A 174 -23.88 -2.49 -12.25
C GLY A 174 -24.05 -3.81 -13.00
N GLY A 175 -23.77 -4.94 -12.33
CA GLY A 175 -24.10 -6.28 -12.84
C GLY A 175 -25.58 -6.65 -12.63
N PRO A 176 -26.03 -7.79 -13.20
CA PRO A 176 -27.41 -8.28 -13.05
C PRO A 176 -27.74 -8.75 -11.63
N ILE A 177 -26.71 -9.04 -10.82
CA ILE A 177 -26.84 -9.47 -9.43
C ILE A 177 -26.23 -8.37 -8.54
N PRO A 178 -26.91 -7.93 -7.47
CA PRO A 178 -26.33 -7.00 -6.52
C PRO A 178 -25.04 -7.54 -5.92
N PRO A 179 -24.01 -6.68 -5.70
CA PRO A 179 -22.77 -7.09 -5.06
C PRO A 179 -23.02 -7.76 -3.71
N PRO A 180 -22.34 -8.88 -3.39
CA PRO A 180 -22.46 -9.50 -2.09
C PRO A 180 -21.87 -8.60 -1.00
N GLN A 181 -22.38 -8.75 0.23
CA GLN A 181 -21.75 -8.12 1.38
C GLN A 181 -20.41 -8.79 1.70
N PRO A 182 -19.34 -8.01 1.95
CA PRO A 182 -18.06 -8.59 2.32
C PRO A 182 -18.14 -9.24 3.71
N GLU A 183 -17.54 -10.42 3.84
CA GLU A 183 -17.57 -11.26 5.06
C GLU A 183 -17.16 -10.51 6.33
N TRP A 184 -16.17 -9.62 6.26
CA TRP A 184 -15.63 -8.91 7.43
C TRP A 184 -16.65 -8.01 8.14
N LYS A 185 -17.70 -7.58 7.43
CA LYS A 185 -18.81 -6.82 8.05
C LYS A 185 -19.62 -7.67 9.03
N GLN A 186 -19.49 -8.99 8.97
CA GLN A 186 -20.16 -9.92 9.86
C GLN A 186 -19.27 -10.33 11.05
N TRP A 187 -18.01 -9.88 11.08
CA TRP A 187 -17.11 -10.19 12.18
C TRP A 187 -17.47 -9.37 13.41
N ASP A 188 -17.39 -9.98 14.59
CA ASP A 188 -17.68 -9.33 15.88
C ASP A 188 -16.86 -8.05 16.09
N SER A 189 -15.67 -7.99 15.50
CA SER A 189 -14.79 -6.81 15.55
C SER A 189 -15.33 -5.57 14.83
N PHE A 190 -16.34 -5.69 13.97
CA PHE A 190 -16.82 -4.59 13.13
C PHE A 190 -18.34 -4.40 13.11
N VAL A 191 -19.12 -5.43 13.47
CA VAL A 191 -20.58 -5.43 13.32
C VAL A 191 -21.28 -4.30 14.09
N ASP A 192 -20.71 -3.87 15.22
CA ASP A 192 -21.24 -2.84 16.11
C ASP A 192 -20.99 -1.40 15.62
N VAL A 193 -20.08 -1.21 14.66
CA VAL A 193 -19.64 0.12 14.18
C VAL A 193 -20.02 0.39 12.72
N LEU A 194 -20.79 -0.49 12.09
CA LEU A 194 -21.24 -0.30 10.72
C LEU A 194 -22.18 0.91 10.57
N PRO A 195 -22.21 1.55 9.38
CA PRO A 195 -23.22 2.55 9.06
C PRO A 195 -24.64 2.00 9.22
N GLN A 196 -25.57 2.80 9.72
CA GLN A 196 -26.95 2.38 9.96
C GLN A 196 -27.75 2.12 8.67
N GLU A 197 -27.45 2.84 7.60
CA GLU A 197 -28.02 2.61 6.27
C GLU A 197 -26.98 1.97 5.34
N PRO A 198 -27.37 1.01 4.47
CA PRO A 198 -26.47 0.49 3.46
C PRO A 198 -26.01 1.63 2.54
N GLN A 199 -24.70 1.82 2.43
CA GLN A 199 -24.11 2.74 1.44
C GLN A 199 -24.53 2.27 0.04
N GLN A 200 -25.46 3.00 -0.58
CA GLN A 200 -25.93 2.79 -1.95
C GLN A 200 -24.85 3.18 -2.96
#